data_AF-A0A941ER31-F1
#
_entry.id   AF-A0A941ER31-F1
#
_cell.length_a   1.000
_cell.length_b   1.000
_cell.length_c   1.000
_cell.angle_alpha   90.00
_cell.angle_beta   90.00
_cell.angle_gamma   90.00
#
_symmetry.space_group_name_H-M   'P 1'
#
loop_
_entity.id
_entity.type
_entity.pdbx_description
1 polymer ?
#
loop_
_entity_poly.entity_id
_entity_poly.type
_entity_poly.pdbx_seq_one_letter_code
_entity_poly.pdbx_strand_id
1 'polypeptide(L)'
;MPTDLTGTSDASETAAVDNATIVEPTGNGYLSVFPFNPGDPAAVPTTSSLNYLTGQTVASLVLAAPGTALNTKTGTYDIGAYLGGKGTAQLVLDEFGYFANG
;
A
#
# COMPACT_ATOMS: atom_id res chain seq x y z
N MET A 1 -3.67 9.84 6.65
CA MET A 1 -4.19 9.76 5.28
C MET A 1 -3.45 8.62 4.61
N PRO A 2 -4.12 7.70 3.90
CA PRO A 2 -3.46 6.74 3.04
C PRO A 2 -2.60 7.47 2.00
N THR A 3 -1.47 6.90 1.65
CA THR A 3 -0.64 7.39 0.53
C THR A 3 -0.98 6.57 -0.70
N ASP A 4 -1.17 7.27 -1.82
CA ASP A 4 -1.32 6.69 -3.16
C ASP A 4 0.05 6.16 -3.64
N LEU A 5 0.07 4.91 -4.12
CA LEU A 5 1.29 4.18 -4.48
C LEU A 5 1.51 4.04 -5.99
N THR A 6 0.74 4.72 -6.84
CA THR A 6 0.68 4.47 -8.30
C THR A 6 1.87 4.94 -9.13
N GLY A 7 3.10 4.74 -8.66
CA GLY A 7 4.31 5.05 -9.41
C GLY A 7 4.46 4.30 -10.75
N THR A 8 3.61 3.31 -11.06
CA THR A 8 3.85 2.32 -12.12
C THR A 8 2.60 1.71 -12.77
N SER A 9 1.37 2.02 -12.31
CA SER A 9 0.19 1.25 -12.72
C SER A 9 -0.33 1.61 -14.12
N ASP A 10 -0.19 0.70 -15.08
CA ASP A 10 -0.88 0.76 -16.37
C ASP A 10 -2.39 0.52 -16.16
N ALA A 11 -3.25 1.16 -16.95
CA ALA A 11 -4.72 1.02 -16.80
C ALA A 11 -5.24 -0.43 -17.01
N SER A 12 -4.41 -1.32 -17.53
CA SER A 12 -4.69 -2.76 -17.69
C SER A 12 -4.35 -3.60 -16.46
N GLU A 13 -3.71 -3.01 -15.45
CA GLU A 13 -3.30 -3.69 -14.23
C GLU A 13 -4.52 -4.18 -13.42
N THR A 14 -4.41 -5.40 -12.93
CA THR A 14 -5.40 -6.07 -12.09
C THR A 14 -4.87 -6.40 -10.70
N ALA A 15 -3.55 -6.48 -10.52
CA ALA A 15 -2.88 -6.57 -9.22
C ALA A 15 -1.37 -6.28 -9.32
N ALA A 16 -0.83 -5.60 -8.32
CA ALA A 16 0.61 -5.40 -8.10
C ALA A 16 1.17 -6.47 -7.16
N VAL A 17 2.42 -6.87 -7.41
CA VAL A 17 3.24 -7.70 -6.52
C VAL A 17 4.36 -6.84 -5.95
N ASP A 18 4.24 -6.48 -4.67
CA ASP A 18 5.16 -5.56 -4.00
C ASP A 18 5.93 -6.21 -2.85
N ASN A 19 7.19 -5.85 -2.67
CA ASN A 19 7.90 -6.01 -1.41
C ASN A 19 7.68 -4.78 -0.52
N ALA A 20 6.83 -4.91 0.49
CA ALA A 20 6.60 -3.83 1.45
C ALA A 20 7.53 -3.98 2.65
N THR A 21 8.43 -3.01 2.84
CA THR A 21 9.41 -3.00 3.93
C THR A 21 9.18 -1.82 4.86
N ILE A 22 8.99 -2.11 6.14
CA ILE A 22 8.97 -1.12 7.21
C ILE A 22 10.40 -0.94 7.72
N VAL A 23 10.84 0.31 7.80
CA VAL A 23 12.15 0.69 8.34
C VAL A 23 11.99 1.78 9.40
N GLU A 24 12.90 1.77 10.37
CA GLU A 24 13.00 2.77 11.45
C GLU A 24 11.69 3.07 12.21
N PRO A 25 10.88 2.08 12.63
CA PRO A 25 9.67 2.36 13.40
C PRO A 25 10.02 2.88 14.80
N THR A 26 9.47 4.04 15.16
CA THR A 26 9.61 4.66 16.49
C THR A 26 8.58 4.17 17.51
N GLY A 27 7.64 3.32 17.08
CA GLY A 27 6.66 2.67 17.93
C GLY A 27 6.08 1.41 17.28
N ASN A 28 5.33 0.62 18.05
CA ASN A 28 4.66 -0.58 17.53
C ASN A 28 3.50 -0.18 16.60
N GLY A 29 3.31 -0.95 15.53
CA GLY A 29 2.28 -0.68 14.55
C GLY A 29 2.08 -1.79 13.53
N TYR A 30 1.37 -1.43 12.47
CA TYR A 30 1.04 -2.30 11.36
C TYR A 30 0.94 -1.51 10.06
N LEU A 31 1.19 -2.22 8.96
CA LEU A 31 0.96 -1.78 7.60
C LEU A 31 -0.29 -2.47 7.06
N SER A 32 -1.17 -1.71 6.42
CA SER A 32 -2.25 -2.22 5.57
C SER A 32 -2.04 -1.72 4.14
N VAL A 33 -1.98 -2.64 3.19
CA VAL A 33 -1.99 -2.36 1.75
C VAL A 33 -3.29 -2.85 1.17
N PHE A 34 -3.99 -2.02 0.40
CA PHE A 34 -5.37 -2.28 0.00
C PHE A 34 -5.78 -1.51 -1.26
N PRO A 35 -6.84 -1.95 -1.97
CA PRO A 35 -7.42 -1.19 -3.08
C PRO A 35 -7.88 0.19 -2.61
N PHE A 36 -7.42 1.26 -3.26
CA PHE A 36 -7.72 2.63 -2.85
C PHE A 36 -8.51 3.39 -3.91
N ASN A 37 -9.60 4.00 -3.48
CA ASN A 37 -10.39 4.89 -4.34
C ASN A 37 -10.16 6.35 -3.91
N PRO A 38 -9.71 7.22 -4.80
CA PRO A 38 -9.57 8.65 -4.54
C PRO A 38 -10.87 9.26 -4.03
N GLY A 39 -10.78 10.05 -2.95
CA GLY A 39 -11.95 10.68 -2.35
C GLY A 39 -12.80 9.74 -1.47
N ASP A 40 -12.37 8.49 -1.29
CA ASP A 40 -12.95 7.56 -0.32
C ASP A 40 -12.03 7.43 0.92
N PRO A 41 -12.18 8.30 1.93
CA PRO A 41 -11.44 8.18 3.19
C PRO A 41 -11.92 7.00 4.04
N ALA A 42 -12.95 6.25 3.62
CA ALA A 42 -13.71 5.32 4.43
C ALA A 42 -13.56 3.86 3.95
N ALA A 43 -12.34 3.33 4.03
CA ALA A 43 -12.09 2.00 4.62
C ALA A 43 -10.62 1.63 4.46
N VAL A 44 -9.73 2.21 5.29
CA VAL A 44 -8.53 1.43 5.63
C VAL A 44 -9.04 0.13 6.27
N PRO A 45 -8.70 -1.05 5.72
CA PRO A 45 -9.18 -2.30 6.28
C PRO A 45 -8.70 -2.48 7.72
N THR A 46 -9.48 -3.20 8.54
CA THR A 46 -9.02 -3.62 9.87
C THR A 46 -7.95 -4.71 9.80
N THR A 47 -7.69 -5.27 8.61
CA THR A 47 -6.67 -6.27 8.34
C THR A 47 -5.32 -5.63 8.06
N SER A 48 -4.26 -6.16 8.68
CA SER A 48 -2.88 -5.78 8.38
C SER A 48 -2.22 -6.75 7.40
N SER A 49 -1.37 -6.20 6.53
CA SER A 49 -0.47 -6.96 5.66
C SER A 49 0.82 -7.35 6.38
N LEU A 50 1.25 -6.52 7.34
CA LEU A 50 2.45 -6.73 8.15
C LEU A 50 2.32 -6.01 9.49
N ASN A 51 2.79 -6.63 10.58
CA ASN A 51 2.89 -6.01 11.90
C ASN A 51 4.36 -5.84 12.27
N TYR A 52 4.69 -4.78 13.00
CA TYR A 52 6.07 -4.46 13.37
C TYR A 52 6.15 -3.92 14.80
N LEU A 53 7.30 -4.13 15.43
CA LEU A 53 7.64 -3.54 16.73
C LEU A 53 8.64 -2.39 16.55
N THR A 54 8.73 -1.53 17.56
CA THR A 54 9.73 -0.45 17.61
C THR A 54 11.14 -0.98 17.31
N GLY A 55 11.86 -0.27 16.44
CA GLY A 55 13.24 -0.59 16.04
C GLY A 55 13.38 -1.79 15.10
N GLN A 56 12.30 -2.43 14.65
CA GLN A 56 12.37 -3.54 13.71
C GLN A 56 12.34 -3.05 12.26
N THR A 57 13.30 -3.53 11.46
CA THR A 57 13.17 -3.54 10.00
C THR A 57 12.56 -4.88 9.60
N VAL A 58 11.38 -4.85 8.97
CA VAL A 58 10.66 -6.06 8.57
C VAL A 58 10.01 -5.86 7.21
N ALA A 59 10.08 -6.90 6.37
CA ALA A 59 9.52 -6.92 5.03
C ALA A 59 8.45 -8.00 4.89
N SER A 60 7.48 -7.77 4.01
CA SER A 60 6.47 -8.74 3.60
C SER A 60 6.17 -8.58 2.12
N LEU A 61 5.99 -9.70 1.41
CA LEU A 61 5.48 -9.69 0.05
C LEU A 61 3.96 -9.46 0.10
N VAL A 62 3.49 -8.49 -0.67
CA VAL A 62 2.10 -8.07 -0.74
C VAL A 62 1.59 -8.23 -2.16
N LEU A 63 0.38 -8.75 -2.29
CA LEU A 63 -0.37 -8.77 -3.53
C LEU A 63 -1.62 -7.93 -3.34
N ALA A 64 -1.78 -6.86 -4.12
CA ALA A 64 -2.89 -5.93 -3.97
C ALA A 64 -3.49 -5.57 -5.32
N ALA A 65 -4.82 -5.60 -5.39
CA ALA A 65 -5.55 -5.06 -6.53
C ALA A 65 -5.66 -3.53 -6.42
N PRO A 66 -5.63 -2.80 -7.53
CA PRO A 66 -5.92 -1.37 -7.51
C PRO A 66 -7.40 -1.11 -7.20
N GLY A 67 -7.70 0.11 -6.80
CA GLY A 67 -9.07 0.59 -6.63
C GLY A 67 -9.86 0.53 -7.94
N THR A 68 -11.17 0.71 -7.83
CA THR A 68 -12.10 0.71 -8.97
C THR A 68 -12.41 2.10 -9.50
N ALA A 69 -12.01 3.16 -8.78
CA ALA A 69 -12.23 4.54 -9.17
C ALA A 69 -10.94 5.15 -9.74
N LEU A 70 -11.05 5.74 -10.93
CA LEU A 70 -9.95 6.43 -11.57
C LEU A 70 -9.57 7.69 -10.77
N ASN A 71 -8.31 7.81 -10.40
CA ASN A 71 -7.72 9.04 -9.91
C ASN A 71 -7.60 10.02 -11.06
N THR A 72 -8.51 11.00 -11.11
CA THR A 72 -8.56 12.00 -12.19
C THR A 72 -7.37 12.98 -12.16
N LYS A 73 -6.57 12.99 -11.08
CA LYS A 73 -5.37 13.82 -11.00
C LYS A 73 -4.15 13.14 -11.64
N THR A 74 -4.02 11.83 -11.48
CA THR A 74 -2.87 11.04 -11.94
C THR A 74 -3.18 10.22 -13.19
N GLY A 75 -4.46 9.93 -13.45
CA GLY A 75 -4.92 9.05 -14.54
C GLY A 75 -4.78 7.55 -14.21
N THR A 76 -4.63 7.18 -12.93
CA THR A 76 -4.34 5.82 -12.47
C THR A 76 -5.47 5.24 -11.62
N TYR A 77 -5.44 3.92 -11.42
CA TYR A 77 -6.25 3.25 -10.40
C TYR A 77 -5.34 2.90 -9.23
N ASP A 78 -5.72 3.30 -8.01
CA ASP A 78 -4.73 3.40 -6.95
C ASP A 78 -4.69 2.21 -5.99
N ILE A 79 -3.48 1.86 -5.56
CA ILE A 79 -3.24 1.01 -4.39
C ILE A 79 -2.86 1.92 -3.23
N GLY A 80 -3.51 1.73 -2.08
CA GLY A 80 -3.27 2.52 -0.88
C GLY A 80 -2.38 1.77 0.12
N ALA A 81 -1.47 2.50 0.76
CA ALA A 81 -0.81 2.05 1.99
C ALA A 81 -1.20 2.92 3.18
N TYR A 82 -1.39 2.26 4.32
CA TYR A 82 -1.65 2.89 5.60
C TYR A 82 -0.76 2.31 6.70
N LEU A 83 -0.07 3.19 7.43
CA LEU A 83 0.64 2.87 8.65
C LEU A 83 -0.21 3.24 9.86
N GLY A 84 -0.66 2.22 10.60
CA GLY A 84 -1.41 2.36 11.84
C GLY A 84 -0.55 2.01 13.06
N GLY A 85 -0.81 2.65 14.20
CA GLY A 85 -0.07 2.37 15.44
C GLY A 85 0.32 3.63 16.20
N LYS A 86 1.23 3.48 17.16
CA LYS A 86 1.82 4.60 17.89
C LYS A 86 3.18 4.93 17.28
N GLY A 87 3.50 6.22 17.14
CA GLY A 87 4.76 6.67 16.56
C GLY A 87 4.72 6.75 15.04
N THR A 88 5.91 6.77 14.44
CA THR A 88 6.16 6.87 13.00
C THR A 88 6.95 5.68 12.50
N ALA A 89 6.86 5.38 11.22
CA ALA A 89 7.74 4.46 10.53
C ALA A 89 7.91 4.93 9.09
N GLN A 90 8.96 4.47 8.42
CA GLN A 90 9.14 4.68 6.99
C GLN A 90 8.72 3.40 6.25
N LEU A 91 8.09 3.58 5.10
CA LEU A 91 7.68 2.50 4.21
C LEU A 91 8.51 2.59 2.94
N VAL A 92 9.21 1.50 2.61
CA VAL A 92 9.83 1.29 1.30
C VAL A 92 8.97 0.27 0.57
N LEU A 93 8.56 0.62 -0.65
CA LEU A 93 7.84 -0.27 -1.55
C LEU A 93 8.68 -0.46 -2.80
N ASP A 94 8.82 -1.71 -3.19
CA ASP A 94 9.51 -2.14 -4.40
C ASP A 94 8.59 -3.08 -5.16
N GLU A 95 8.27 -2.73 -6.41
CA GLU A 95 7.38 -3.53 -7.25
C GLU A 95 8.18 -4.60 -7.99
N PHE A 96 7.83 -5.86 -7.79
CA PHE A 96 8.39 -6.98 -8.55
C PHE A 96 7.74 -7.17 -9.92
N GLY A 97 6.48 -6.76 -10.05
CA GLY A 97 5.71 -6.75 -11.28
C GLY A 97 4.21 -6.77 -11.03
N TYR A 98 3.43 -6.88 -12.11
CA TYR A 98 1.98 -6.79 -12.07
C TYR A 98 1.29 -7.87 -12.92
N PHE A 99 0.01 -8.13 -12.61
CA PHE A 99 -0.91 -8.91 -13.44
C PHE A 99 -1.76 -7.96 -14.28
N ALA A 100 -1.91 -8.22 -15.58
CA ALA A 100 -2.78 -7.43 -16.46
C ALA A 100 -3.80 -8.31 -17.18
N ASN A 101 -4.90 -7.68 -17.62
CA ASN A 101 -5.83 -8.32 -18.54
C ASN A 101 -5.12 -8.63 -19.88
N GLY A 102 -5.32 -9.85 -20.40
CA GLY A 102 -4.76 -10.31 -21.67
C GLY A 102 -5.53 -9.86 -22.91
#